data_AF-A0A6V7XDA0-F1
#
_entry.id   AF-A0A6V7XDA0-F1
#
_cell.length_a   1.000
_cell.length_b   1.000
_cell.length_c   1.000
_cell.angle_alpha   90.00
_cell.angle_beta   90.00
_cell.angle_gamma   90.00
#
_symmetry.space_group_name_H-M   'P 1'
#
loop_
_entity.id
_entity.type
_entity.pdbx_description
1 polymer ?
#
loop_
_entity_poly.entity_id
_entity_poly.type
_entity_poly.pdbx_seq_one_letter_code
_entity_poly.pdbx_strand_id
1 'polypeptide(L)'
;MKLENDERLLFPLCAKCARKYPEGRVKETYSCSHTDQQRGWVSTCTSIELNAALESGYVVTKLLRVLEFTQSDNELFKPYISEFMAQKIHSSGFDSSIRGNVEAEDVFIKECDEKFGIKIEREKMVANKGKRTQAKLCLNNLWGRFSLRNGLSQCLITDDPSELKKMTFDRSIEISNIENLTEDTIFITYSKKKDWVQEHETSNVGM
;
A
#
# COMPACT_ATOMS: atom_id res chain seq x y z
N MET A 1 -6.42 -7.72 10.37
CA MET A 1 -7.83 -7.57 9.95
C MET A 1 -8.54 -6.53 10.81
N LYS A 2 -9.45 -5.72 10.27
CA LYS A 2 -10.24 -4.76 11.05
C LYS A 2 -11.67 -5.29 11.22
N LEU A 3 -12.16 -5.34 12.45
CA LEU A 3 -13.56 -5.65 12.68
C LEU A 3 -14.40 -4.40 12.40
N GLU A 4 -15.64 -4.59 11.96
CA GLU A 4 -16.57 -3.48 11.77
C GLU A 4 -16.69 -2.66 13.08
N ASN A 5 -16.55 -1.34 12.93
CA ASN A 5 -16.51 -0.35 14.01
C ASN A 5 -15.39 -0.54 15.04
N ASP A 6 -14.27 -1.15 14.63
CA ASP A 6 -13.08 -1.34 15.47
C ASP A 6 -11.84 -0.83 14.73
N GLU A 7 -11.20 0.21 15.28
CA GLU A 7 -10.01 0.81 14.67
C GLU A 7 -8.75 -0.05 14.82
N ARG A 8 -8.80 -1.07 15.69
CA ARG A 8 -7.66 -1.92 16.00
C ARG A 8 -7.38 -2.91 14.89
N LEU A 9 -6.09 -3.15 14.65
CA LEU A 9 -5.65 -4.27 13.82
C LEU A 9 -5.62 -5.53 14.66
N LEU A 10 -6.53 -6.46 14.37
CA LEU A 10 -6.70 -7.69 15.14
C LEU A 10 -6.42 -8.93 14.26
N PHE A 11 -6.02 -10.02 14.93
CA PHE A 11 -5.90 -11.36 14.34
C PHE A 11 -6.70 -12.39 15.15
N PRO A 12 -8.04 -12.24 15.25
CA PRO A 12 -8.83 -13.06 16.14
C PRO A 12 -9.34 -14.33 15.46
N LEU A 13 -9.45 -15.42 16.23
CA LEU A 13 -10.17 -16.63 15.82
C LEU A 13 -11.69 -16.52 16.04
N CYS A 14 -12.14 -15.48 16.75
CA CYS A 14 -13.55 -15.19 17.01
C CYS A 14 -13.76 -13.68 17.18
N ALA A 15 -14.59 -13.08 16.32
CA ALA A 15 -14.92 -11.66 16.37
C ALA A 15 -15.55 -11.23 17.70
N LYS A 16 -16.49 -12.03 18.24
CA LYS A 16 -17.11 -11.73 19.56
C LYS A 16 -16.10 -11.75 20.70
N CYS A 17 -15.18 -12.72 20.72
CA CYS A 17 -14.12 -12.77 21.75
C CYS A 17 -13.21 -11.55 21.67
N ALA A 18 -12.81 -11.16 20.47
CA ALA A 18 -11.92 -10.02 20.24
C ALA A 18 -12.55 -8.67 20.66
N ARG A 19 -13.87 -8.54 20.49
CA ARG A 19 -14.64 -7.39 20.99
C ARG A 19 -14.79 -7.41 22.51
N LYS A 20 -15.04 -8.59 23.10
CA LYS A 20 -15.23 -8.73 24.56
C LYS A 20 -13.93 -8.54 25.35
N TYR A 21 -12.79 -8.95 24.78
CA TYR A 21 -11.49 -8.90 25.43
C TYR A 21 -10.51 -8.08 24.58
N PRO A 22 -10.68 -6.74 24.55
CA PRO A 22 -9.96 -5.90 23.62
C PRO A 22 -8.45 -5.86 23.84
N GLU A 23 -7.99 -5.98 25.08
CA GLU A 23 -6.57 -5.94 25.43
C GLU A 23 -5.86 -7.30 25.24
N GLY A 24 -6.58 -8.31 24.75
CA GLY A 24 -6.06 -9.66 24.60
C GLY A 24 -5.82 -10.33 25.95
N ARG A 25 -6.70 -11.26 26.33
CA ARG A 25 -6.35 -12.25 27.35
C ARG A 25 -6.34 -13.62 26.69
N VAL A 26 -5.15 -14.17 26.51
CA VAL A 26 -4.98 -15.60 26.29
C VAL A 26 -5.14 -16.25 27.67
N LYS A 27 -6.37 -16.60 28.01
CA LYS A 27 -6.58 -17.57 29.11
C LYS A 27 -6.28 -18.92 28.50
N GLU A 28 -5.22 -19.59 28.93
CA GLU A 28 -4.84 -20.93 28.43
C GLU A 28 -5.98 -21.94 28.51
N THR A 29 -6.89 -21.76 29.47
CA THR A 29 -8.07 -22.59 29.69
C THR A 29 -9.32 -22.15 28.93
N TYR A 30 -9.25 -21.06 28.16
CA TYR A 30 -10.42 -20.52 27.48
C TYR A 30 -10.68 -21.24 26.15
N SER A 31 -11.78 -21.98 26.13
CA SER A 31 -12.38 -22.46 24.89
C SER A 31 -13.52 -21.53 24.48
N CYS A 32 -13.51 -21.08 23.22
CA CYS A 32 -14.56 -20.24 22.68
C CYS A 32 -15.83 -21.06 22.48
N SER A 33 -16.92 -20.69 23.17
CA SER A 33 -18.24 -21.34 23.04
C SER A 33 -19.16 -20.69 22.00
N HIS A 34 -18.68 -19.69 21.27
CA HIS A 34 -19.46 -19.03 20.22
C HIS A 34 -19.64 -19.92 19.00
N THR A 35 -20.80 -19.83 18.36
CA THR A 35 -21.08 -20.53 17.09
C THR A 35 -20.25 -19.95 15.95
N ASP A 36 -20.10 -20.67 14.84
CA ASP A 36 -19.30 -20.20 13.69
C ASP A 36 -19.80 -18.87 13.13
N GLN A 37 -21.12 -18.66 13.12
CA GLN A 37 -21.71 -17.38 12.70
C GLN A 37 -21.34 -16.23 13.66
N GLN A 38 -21.18 -16.51 14.95
CA GLN A 38 -20.75 -15.53 15.95
C GLN A 38 -19.24 -15.31 15.96
N ARG A 39 -18.47 -16.31 15.51
CA ARG A 39 -17.01 -16.23 15.35
C ARG A 39 -16.61 -15.43 14.11
N GLY A 40 -17.40 -15.55 13.04
CA GLY A 40 -17.15 -14.88 11.77
C GLY A 40 -17.29 -13.35 11.81
N TRP A 41 -16.86 -12.73 10.71
CA TRP A 41 -16.89 -11.30 10.45
C TRP A 41 -17.02 -11.08 8.94
N VAL A 42 -17.33 -9.85 8.55
CA VAL A 42 -17.32 -9.43 7.15
C VAL A 42 -15.95 -8.82 6.84
N SER A 43 -15.34 -9.24 5.73
CA SER A 43 -14.06 -8.70 5.26
C SER A 43 -14.10 -8.52 3.75
N THR A 44 -13.45 -7.46 3.28
CA THR A 44 -13.03 -7.32 1.88
C THR A 44 -11.59 -7.82 1.80
N CYS A 45 -11.31 -8.75 0.91
CA CYS A 45 -9.99 -9.35 0.74
C CYS A 45 -9.75 -9.70 -0.72
N THR A 46 -8.49 -9.81 -1.10
CA THR A 46 -8.09 -10.29 -2.42
C THR A 46 -8.30 -11.80 -2.54
N SER A 47 -8.36 -12.33 -3.77
CA SER A 47 -8.46 -13.78 -4.01
C SER A 47 -7.30 -14.56 -3.37
N ILE A 48 -6.09 -13.98 -3.34
CA ILE A 48 -4.90 -14.58 -2.73
C ILE A 48 -5.08 -14.73 -1.22
N GLU A 49 -5.52 -13.67 -0.54
CA GLU A 49 -5.80 -13.70 0.91
C GLU A 49 -6.94 -14.66 1.26
N LEU A 50 -7.99 -14.68 0.42
CA LEU A 50 -9.12 -15.61 0.60
C LEU A 50 -8.68 -17.07 0.49
N ASN A 51 -7.87 -17.40 -0.53
CA ASN A 51 -7.35 -18.76 -0.71
C ASN A 51 -6.50 -19.20 0.49
N ALA A 52 -5.59 -18.35 0.96
CA ALA A 52 -4.78 -18.63 2.14
C ALA A 52 -5.64 -18.86 3.41
N ALA A 53 -6.74 -18.11 3.56
CA ALA A 53 -7.69 -18.32 4.65
C ALA A 53 -8.40 -19.68 4.52
N LEU A 54 -8.86 -20.05 3.33
CA LEU A 54 -9.50 -21.35 3.09
C LEU A 54 -8.54 -22.52 3.38
N GLU A 55 -7.27 -22.41 2.95
CA GLU A 55 -6.21 -23.39 3.26
C GLU A 55 -5.94 -23.50 4.76
N SER A 56 -6.12 -22.41 5.50
CA SER A 56 -6.00 -22.37 6.96
C SER A 56 -7.26 -22.88 7.70
N GLY A 57 -8.26 -23.41 6.97
CA GLY A 57 -9.48 -24.00 7.53
C GLY A 57 -10.60 -23.01 7.83
N TYR A 58 -10.50 -21.76 7.35
CA TYR A 58 -11.63 -20.82 7.42
C TYR A 58 -12.72 -21.22 6.43
N VAL A 59 -13.97 -20.86 6.73
CA VAL A 59 -15.13 -21.17 5.89
C VAL A 59 -15.85 -19.88 5.50
N VAL A 60 -16.16 -19.73 4.21
CA VAL A 60 -16.97 -18.63 3.70
C VAL A 60 -18.44 -18.93 3.97
N THR A 61 -19.08 -18.14 4.84
CA THR A 61 -20.50 -18.30 5.16
C THR A 61 -21.41 -17.55 4.20
N LYS A 62 -20.94 -16.43 3.64
CA LYS A 62 -21.70 -15.60 2.69
C LYS A 62 -20.74 -14.82 1.79
N LEU A 63 -21.05 -14.80 0.50
CA LEU A 63 -20.40 -13.94 -0.49
C LEU A 63 -21.31 -12.74 -0.81
N LEU A 64 -20.78 -11.52 -0.74
CA LEU A 64 -21.58 -10.30 -0.93
C LEU A 64 -21.35 -9.64 -2.30
N ARG A 65 -20.08 -9.42 -2.65
CA ARG A 65 -19.67 -8.78 -3.90
C ARG A 65 -18.32 -9.36 -4.31
N VAL A 66 -18.14 -9.52 -5.61
CA VAL A 66 -16.87 -9.88 -6.24
C VAL A 66 -16.52 -8.79 -7.24
N LEU A 67 -15.28 -8.32 -7.17
CA LEU A 67 -14.66 -7.51 -8.22
C LEU A 67 -13.73 -8.45 -8.98
N GLU A 68 -14.11 -8.81 -10.20
CA GLU A 68 -13.39 -9.78 -11.02
C GLU A 68 -12.54 -9.07 -12.08
N PHE A 69 -11.26 -9.41 -12.11
CA PHE A 69 -10.34 -9.03 -13.18
C PHE A 69 -10.13 -10.25 -14.07
N THR A 70 -10.66 -10.21 -15.30
CA THR A 70 -10.63 -11.33 -16.23
C THR A 70 -9.31 -11.45 -16.99
N GLN A 71 -8.49 -10.40 -16.96
CA GLN A 71 -7.19 -10.34 -17.62
C GLN A 71 -6.09 -10.24 -16.56
N SER A 72 -5.01 -10.98 -16.79
CA SER A 72 -3.79 -10.91 -16.00
C SER A 72 -2.56 -10.94 -16.91
N ASP A 73 -1.51 -10.27 -16.47
CA ASP A 73 -0.24 -10.20 -17.18
C ASP A 73 0.90 -10.34 -16.15
N ASN A 74 1.73 -11.36 -16.33
CA ASN A 74 2.87 -11.64 -15.47
C ASN A 74 4.16 -10.94 -15.95
N GLU A 75 4.13 -10.30 -17.13
CA GLU A 75 5.24 -9.64 -17.80
C GLU A 75 5.16 -8.10 -17.73
N LEU A 76 3.95 -7.53 -17.56
CA LEU A 76 3.68 -6.08 -17.61
C LEU A 76 4.72 -5.21 -16.88
N PHE A 77 5.10 -5.61 -15.67
CA PHE A 77 6.04 -4.86 -14.83
C PHE A 77 7.48 -5.35 -14.90
N LYS A 78 7.76 -6.50 -15.53
CA LYS A 78 9.10 -7.09 -15.53
C LYS A 78 10.16 -6.14 -16.11
N PRO A 79 9.98 -5.49 -17.27
CA PRO A 79 11.01 -4.59 -17.81
C PRO A 79 11.35 -3.44 -16.87
N TYR A 80 10.32 -2.82 -16.27
CA TYR A 80 10.51 -1.72 -15.31
C TYR A 80 11.24 -2.20 -14.05
N ILE A 81 10.80 -3.31 -13.46
CA ILE A 81 11.41 -3.85 -12.24
C ILE A 81 12.85 -4.29 -12.51
N SER A 82 13.10 -5.00 -13.62
CA SER A 82 14.45 -5.46 -13.99
C SER A 82 15.42 -4.31 -14.20
N GLU A 83 15.01 -3.24 -14.88
CA GLU A 83 15.85 -2.05 -15.12
C GLU A 83 16.26 -1.39 -13.79
N PHE A 84 15.30 -1.02 -12.94
CA PHE A 84 15.62 -0.32 -11.69
C PHE A 84 16.29 -1.22 -10.66
N MET A 85 16.03 -2.53 -10.69
CA MET A 85 16.75 -3.47 -9.83
C MET A 85 18.20 -3.65 -10.30
N ALA A 86 18.47 -3.71 -11.61
CA ALA A 86 19.83 -3.70 -12.16
C ALA A 86 20.57 -2.42 -11.74
N GLN A 87 19.98 -1.24 -11.95
CA GLN A 87 20.58 0.03 -11.52
C GLN A 87 20.88 0.08 -10.01
N LYS A 88 19.98 -0.46 -9.19
CA LYS A 88 20.16 -0.56 -7.73
C LYS A 88 21.30 -1.50 -7.36
N ILE A 89 21.44 -2.64 -8.04
CA ILE A 89 22.52 -3.61 -7.82
C ILE A 89 23.86 -3.00 -8.26
N HIS A 90 23.93 -2.45 -9.48
CA HIS A 90 25.09 -1.71 -10.00
C HIS A 90 25.57 -0.65 -9.01
N SER A 91 24.65 0.18 -8.53
CA SER A 91 24.95 1.28 -7.60
C SER A 91 25.24 0.81 -6.17
N SER A 92 25.00 -0.46 -5.84
CA SER A 92 25.46 -1.05 -4.57
C SER A 92 26.91 -1.51 -4.67
N GLY A 93 27.37 -1.86 -5.87
CA GLY A 93 28.63 -2.55 -6.11
C GLY A 93 28.62 -3.96 -5.52
N PHE A 94 29.74 -4.66 -5.64
CA PHE A 94 29.91 -5.98 -5.02
C PHE A 94 30.03 -5.86 -3.51
N ASP A 95 29.52 -6.88 -2.82
CA ASP A 95 29.71 -7.03 -1.38
C ASP A 95 31.20 -7.16 -1.02
N SER A 96 31.59 -6.69 0.15
CA SER A 96 32.98 -6.76 0.62
C SER A 96 33.55 -8.19 0.67
N SER A 97 32.70 -9.20 0.83
CA SER A 97 33.10 -10.61 0.87
C SER A 97 33.49 -11.20 -0.48
N ILE A 98 32.95 -10.67 -1.58
CA ILE A 98 33.18 -11.17 -2.94
C ILE A 98 33.97 -10.21 -3.82
N ARG A 99 34.04 -8.94 -3.44
CA ARG A 99 34.69 -7.88 -4.23
C ARG A 99 36.16 -8.23 -4.52
N GLY A 100 36.51 -8.26 -5.81
CA GLY A 100 37.85 -8.58 -6.28
C GLY A 100 38.10 -10.08 -6.49
N ASN A 101 37.15 -10.94 -6.13
CA ASN A 101 37.15 -12.35 -6.51
C ASN A 101 36.28 -12.54 -7.76
N VAL A 102 36.94 -12.63 -8.92
CA VAL A 102 36.28 -12.71 -10.24
C VAL A 102 35.31 -13.90 -10.31
N GLU A 103 35.69 -15.07 -9.79
CA GLU A 103 34.83 -16.27 -9.81
C GLU A 103 33.56 -16.06 -8.98
N ALA A 104 33.69 -15.51 -7.77
CA ALA A 104 32.55 -15.22 -6.90
C ALA A 104 31.63 -14.13 -7.48
N GLU A 105 32.21 -13.12 -8.13
CA GLU A 105 31.46 -12.09 -8.86
C GLU A 105 30.72 -12.67 -10.07
N ASP A 106 31.32 -13.57 -10.84
CA ASP A 106 30.67 -14.24 -11.97
C ASP A 106 29.50 -15.11 -11.50
N VAL A 107 29.66 -15.84 -10.39
CA VAL A 107 28.56 -16.59 -9.79
C VAL A 107 27.42 -15.65 -9.41
N PHE A 108 27.72 -14.51 -8.76
CA PHE A 108 26.68 -13.53 -8.38
C PHE A 108 25.94 -12.96 -9.60
N ILE A 109 26.65 -12.58 -10.66
CA ILE A 109 26.06 -12.06 -11.89
C ILE A 109 25.16 -13.11 -12.55
N LYS A 110 25.65 -14.35 -12.63
CA LYS A 110 24.91 -15.47 -13.20
C LYS A 110 23.64 -15.78 -12.41
N GLU A 111 23.72 -15.79 -11.08
CA GLU A 111 22.55 -16.00 -10.23
C GLU A 111 21.50 -14.90 -10.39
N CYS A 112 21.92 -13.64 -10.61
CA CYS A 112 20.99 -12.53 -10.87
C CYS A 112 20.17 -12.75 -12.15
N ASP A 113 20.79 -13.25 -13.21
CA ASP A 113 20.12 -13.54 -14.47
C ASP A 113 19.25 -14.81 -14.37
N GLU A 114 19.80 -15.91 -13.84
CA GLU A 114 19.10 -17.20 -13.77
C GLU A 114 17.88 -17.18 -12.84
N LYS A 115 17.98 -16.55 -11.67
CA LYS A 115 16.90 -16.56 -10.67
C LYS A 115 15.90 -15.43 -10.88
N PHE A 116 16.35 -14.28 -11.37
CA PHE A 116 15.54 -13.06 -11.40
C PHE A 116 15.38 -12.45 -12.80
N GLY A 117 16.10 -12.94 -13.81
CA GLY A 117 16.10 -12.37 -15.16
C GLY A 117 16.71 -10.97 -15.21
N ILE A 118 17.64 -10.66 -14.31
CA ILE A 118 18.25 -9.34 -14.18
C ILE A 118 19.69 -9.42 -14.70
N LYS A 119 19.93 -8.76 -15.83
CA LYS A 119 21.27 -8.68 -16.43
C LYS A 119 22.13 -7.66 -15.70
N ILE A 120 23.28 -8.10 -15.21
CA ILE A 120 24.24 -7.27 -14.49
C ILE A 120 25.54 -7.15 -15.28
N GLU A 121 25.97 -5.93 -15.56
CA GLU A 121 27.27 -5.61 -16.15
C GLU A 121 28.29 -5.35 -15.04
N ARG A 122 29.39 -6.12 -15.03
CA ARG A 122 30.45 -6.00 -14.03
C ARG A 122 31.04 -4.59 -13.99
N GLU A 123 31.21 -3.96 -15.14
CA GLU A 123 31.82 -2.64 -15.31
C GLU A 123 30.99 -1.53 -14.63
N LYS A 124 29.68 -1.76 -14.46
CA LYS A 124 28.75 -0.81 -13.82
C LYS A 124 28.65 -1.00 -12.31
N MET A 125 29.30 -2.01 -11.72
CA MET A 125 29.24 -2.35 -10.29
C MET A 125 30.04 -1.38 -9.40
N VAL A 126 29.68 -0.10 -9.44
CA VAL A 126 30.32 0.98 -8.70
C VAL A 126 29.39 1.51 -7.60
N ALA A 127 29.84 1.40 -6.35
CA ALA A 127 29.07 1.86 -5.20
C ALA A 127 28.75 3.37 -5.28
N ASN A 128 27.47 3.71 -5.37
CA ASN A 128 26.96 5.07 -5.39
C ASN A 128 25.66 5.16 -4.58
N LYS A 129 25.73 5.75 -3.39
CA LYS A 129 24.59 5.87 -2.47
C LYS A 129 23.42 6.66 -3.07
N GLY A 130 23.70 7.72 -3.85
CA GLY A 130 22.68 8.57 -4.47
C GLY A 130 21.90 7.81 -5.54
N LYS A 131 22.59 7.22 -6.52
CA LYS A 131 21.96 6.43 -7.60
C LYS A 131 21.19 5.23 -7.04
N ARG A 132 21.77 4.54 -6.05
CA ARG A 132 21.08 3.43 -5.36
C ARG A 132 19.77 3.88 -4.71
N THR A 133 19.77 5.07 -4.11
CA THR A 133 18.58 5.63 -3.46
C THR A 133 17.51 5.97 -4.50
N GLN A 134 17.88 6.58 -5.63
CA GLN A 134 16.96 6.87 -6.73
C GLN A 134 16.34 5.59 -7.30
N ALA A 135 17.16 4.59 -7.64
CA ALA A 135 16.66 3.31 -8.15
C ALA A 135 15.73 2.60 -7.16
N LYS A 136 16.07 2.62 -5.86
CA LYS A 136 15.19 2.10 -4.80
C LYS A 136 13.86 2.87 -4.72
N LEU A 137 13.89 4.20 -4.87
CA LEU A 137 12.67 5.01 -4.88
C LEU A 137 11.80 4.66 -6.09
N CYS A 138 12.37 4.50 -7.29
CA CYS A 138 11.61 4.09 -8.48
C CYS A 138 10.91 2.73 -8.29
N LEU A 139 11.56 1.76 -7.64
CA LEU A 139 10.95 0.46 -7.31
C LEU A 139 9.80 0.59 -6.31
N ASN A 140 9.96 1.40 -5.27
CA ASN A 140 8.95 1.54 -4.20
C ASN A 140 7.78 2.45 -4.61
N ASN A 141 8.07 3.53 -5.32
CA ASN A 141 7.08 4.53 -5.72
C ASN A 141 6.08 3.99 -6.74
N LEU A 142 6.45 2.98 -7.53
CA LEU A 142 5.56 2.33 -8.49
C LEU A 142 4.28 1.84 -7.79
N TRP A 143 4.43 1.03 -6.74
CA TRP A 143 3.29 0.50 -5.99
C TRP A 143 2.54 1.58 -5.22
N GLY A 144 3.29 2.53 -4.64
CA GLY A 144 2.70 3.68 -3.97
C GLY A 144 1.79 4.50 -4.88
N ARG A 145 2.16 4.65 -6.16
CA ARG A 145 1.40 5.38 -7.16
C ARG A 145 0.03 4.74 -7.43
N PHE A 146 0.01 3.41 -7.59
CA PHE A 146 -1.22 2.67 -7.86
C PHE A 146 -2.18 2.67 -6.66
N SER A 147 -1.63 2.75 -5.45
CA SER A 147 -2.40 2.79 -4.21
C SER A 147 -2.66 4.22 -3.69
N LEU A 148 -2.48 5.24 -4.54
CA LEU A 148 -2.73 6.62 -4.13
C LEU A 148 -4.20 6.83 -3.81
N ARG A 149 -4.44 7.48 -2.66
CA ARG A 149 -5.78 7.92 -2.28
C ARG A 149 -6.19 9.09 -3.16
N ASN A 150 -7.36 8.98 -3.77
CA ASN A 150 -7.91 10.04 -4.63
C ASN A 150 -8.55 11.20 -3.84
N GLY A 151 -8.83 11.00 -2.55
CA GLY A 151 -9.41 12.02 -1.65
C GLY A 151 -8.44 12.48 -0.58
N LEU A 152 -7.27 13.01 -0.97
CA LEU A 152 -6.35 13.65 -0.03
C LEU A 152 -6.82 15.07 0.30
N SER A 153 -6.50 15.52 1.51
CA SER A 153 -6.69 16.92 1.89
C SER A 153 -5.85 17.83 1.00
N GLN A 154 -6.45 18.92 0.57
CA GLN A 154 -5.87 19.98 -0.24
C GLN A 154 -5.85 21.26 0.58
N CYS A 155 -4.97 22.18 0.17
CA CYS A 155 -4.82 23.48 0.81
C CYS A 155 -4.97 24.58 -0.23
N LEU A 156 -5.68 25.64 0.12
CA LEU A 156 -5.80 26.87 -0.66
C LEU A 156 -5.32 28.04 0.20
N ILE A 157 -4.44 28.88 -0.35
CA ILE A 157 -4.05 30.16 0.22
C ILE A 157 -4.67 31.24 -0.65
N THR A 158 -5.44 32.14 -0.05
CA THR A 158 -6.12 33.20 -0.78
C THR A 158 -6.28 34.45 0.07
N ASP A 159 -6.31 35.60 -0.57
CA ASP A 159 -6.69 36.90 0.01
C ASP A 159 -8.04 37.41 -0.56
N ASP A 160 -8.69 36.64 -1.44
CA ASP A 160 -9.98 36.99 -2.04
C ASP A 160 -11.16 36.44 -1.23
N PRO A 161 -12.00 37.31 -0.63
CA PRO A 161 -13.22 36.89 0.06
C PRO A 161 -14.19 36.10 -0.82
N SER A 162 -14.12 36.27 -2.15
CA SER A 162 -14.97 35.56 -3.11
C SER A 162 -14.56 34.09 -3.24
N GLU A 163 -13.27 33.77 -3.16
CA GLU A 163 -12.79 32.39 -3.14
C GLU A 163 -13.20 31.68 -1.85
N LEU A 164 -13.08 32.35 -0.70
CA LEU A 164 -13.59 31.82 0.56
C LEU A 164 -15.08 31.47 0.47
N LYS A 165 -15.90 32.37 -0.08
CA LYS A 165 -17.33 32.11 -0.27
C LYS A 165 -17.56 30.91 -1.19
N LYS A 166 -16.89 30.84 -2.35
CA LYS A 166 -17.00 29.70 -3.27
C LYS A 166 -16.72 28.37 -2.56
N MET A 167 -15.63 28.30 -1.80
CA MET A 167 -15.26 27.08 -1.07
C MET A 167 -16.28 26.73 0.03
N THR A 168 -16.76 27.72 0.77
CA THR A 168 -17.73 27.51 1.85
C THR A 168 -19.08 27.00 1.33
N PHE A 169 -19.47 27.42 0.13
CA PHE A 169 -20.73 27.01 -0.49
C PHE A 169 -20.61 25.81 -1.44
N ASP A 170 -19.40 25.33 -1.73
CA ASP A 170 -19.19 24.16 -2.57
C ASP A 170 -19.59 22.89 -1.80
N ARG A 171 -20.65 22.23 -2.27
CA ARG A 171 -21.20 21.02 -1.65
C ARG A 171 -20.33 19.80 -1.85
N SER A 172 -19.43 19.80 -2.84
CA SER A 172 -18.56 18.68 -3.19
C SER A 172 -17.35 18.54 -2.24
N ILE A 173 -17.05 19.58 -1.47
CA ILE A 173 -15.93 19.61 -0.53
C ILE A 173 -16.39 19.70 0.92
N GLU A 174 -15.49 19.33 1.81
CA GLU A 174 -15.58 19.45 3.26
C GLU A 174 -14.36 20.23 3.74
N ILE A 175 -14.58 21.41 4.32
CA ILE A 175 -13.53 22.24 4.90
C ILE A 175 -13.23 21.70 6.30
N SER A 176 -11.97 21.37 6.55
CA SER A 176 -11.50 20.88 7.85
C SER A 176 -10.87 21.98 8.70
N ASN A 177 -10.28 23.01 8.08
CA ASN A 177 -9.63 24.10 8.81
C ASN A 177 -9.61 25.40 7.99
N ILE A 178 -9.70 26.54 8.67
CA ILE A 178 -9.50 27.88 8.11
C ILE A 178 -8.64 28.68 9.11
N GLU A 179 -7.48 29.13 8.67
CA GLU A 179 -6.54 29.90 9.49
C GLU A 179 -6.17 31.21 8.79
N ASN A 180 -6.05 32.30 9.54
CA ASN A 180 -5.48 33.54 9.01
C ASN A 180 -3.95 33.43 9.04
N LEU A 181 -3.30 33.52 7.89
CA LEU A 181 -1.83 33.61 7.80
C LEU A 181 -1.35 35.03 8.08
N THR A 182 -2.11 36.01 7.60
CA THR A 182 -1.91 37.45 7.80
C THR A 182 -3.26 38.12 8.05
N GLU A 183 -3.31 39.45 8.15
CA GLU A 183 -4.58 40.18 8.29
C GLU A 183 -5.50 40.00 7.06
N ASP A 184 -4.92 39.85 5.87
CA ASP A 184 -5.67 39.78 4.61
C ASP A 184 -5.62 38.40 3.93
N THR A 185 -4.77 37.48 4.39
CA THR A 185 -4.55 36.17 3.75
C THR A 185 -5.02 35.03 4.64
N ILE A 186 -5.78 34.12 4.06
CA ILE A 186 -6.31 32.92 4.70
C ILE A 186 -5.75 31.64 4.10
N PHE A 187 -5.62 30.62 4.94
CA PHE A 187 -5.24 29.25 4.63
C PHE A 187 -6.43 28.34 4.89
N ILE A 188 -6.93 27.69 3.84
CA ILE A 188 -8.09 26.80 3.90
C ILE A 188 -7.60 25.38 3.65
N THR A 189 -7.84 24.48 4.61
CA THR A 189 -7.69 23.04 4.39
C THR A 189 -9.05 22.42 4.09
N TYR A 190 -9.13 21.67 3.00
CA TYR A 190 -10.37 21.04 2.56
C TYR A 190 -10.11 19.68 1.94
N SER A 191 -11.14 18.85 1.79
CA SER A 191 -11.08 17.58 1.09
C SER A 191 -12.37 17.34 0.31
N LYS A 192 -12.31 16.57 -0.79
CA LYS A 192 -13.54 16.15 -1.48
C LYS A 192 -14.31 15.15 -0.63
N LYS A 193 -15.62 15.35 -0.51
CA LYS A 193 -16.52 14.36 0.11
C LYS A 193 -16.48 13.07 -0.70
N LYS A 194 -16.62 11.92 -0.01
CA LYS A 194 -16.49 10.57 -0.61
C LYS A 194 -17.32 10.40 -1.89
N ASP A 195 -18.57 10.87 -1.89
CA ASP A 195 -19.49 10.75 -3.02
C ASP A 195 -19.06 11.55 -4.27
N TRP A 196 -18.12 12.49 -4.10
CA TRP A 196 -17.64 13.41 -5.14
C TRP A 196 -16.15 13.18 -5.49
N VAL A 197 -15.52 12.16 -4.89
CA VAL A 197 -14.15 11.77 -5.24
C VAL A 197 -14.17 11.12 -6.61
N GLN A 198 -13.46 11.74 -7.56
CA GLN A 198 -13.19 11.13 -8.86
C GLN A 198 -11.93 10.30 -8.75
N GLU A 199 -11.98 9.09 -9.28
CA GLU A 199 -10.80 8.23 -9.36
C GLU A 199 -9.80 8.81 -10.36
N HIS A 200 -8.52 8.81 -9.99
CA HIS A 200 -7.47 9.17 -10.92
C HIS A 200 -7.32 8.07 -11.97
N GLU A 201 -7.07 8.45 -13.23
CA GLU A 201 -6.93 7.51 -14.37
C GLU A 201 -5.84 6.44 -14.15
N THR A 202 -4.92 6.67 -13.22
CA THR A 202 -3.78 5.79 -12.91
C THR A 202 -3.86 5.17 -11.50
N SER A 203 -4.98 5.32 -10.80
CA SER A 203 -5.19 4.68 -9.50
C SER A 203 -5.86 3.33 -9.73
N ASN A 204 -5.31 2.27 -9.13
CA ASN A 204 -5.89 0.94 -9.28
C ASN A 204 -6.98 0.75 -8.23
N VAL A 205 -8.23 0.73 -8.71
CA VAL A 205 -9.42 0.27 -7.99
C VAL A 205 -9.72 1.08 -6.73
N GLY A 206 -10.64 2.05 -6.83
CA GLY A 206 -11.30 2.58 -5.65
C GLY A 206 -12.01 1.45 -4.90
N MET A 207 -11.59 1.21 -3.66
CA MET A 207 -12.40 0.51 -2.66
C MET A 207 -13.21 1.52 -1.86
#